data_AF-A0ABD3SRX3-F1
#
_entry.id   AF-A0ABD3SRX3-F1
#
_cell.length_a   1.000
_cell.length_b   1.000
_cell.length_c   1.000
_cell.angle_alpha   90.00
_cell.angle_beta   90.00
_cell.angle_gamma   90.00
#
_symmetry.space_group_name_H-M   'P 1'
#
loop_
_entity.id
_entity.type
_entity.pdbx_description
1 polymer ?
#
loop_
_entity_poly.entity_id
_entity_poly.type
_entity_poly.pdbx_seq_one_letter_code
_entity_poly.pdbx_strand_id
1 'polypeptide(L)'
;MVRRRLSPILVLFLASIVATTDGRRAKRGGESSSWGWMEDVSDFDGDAVAILATATLERVLLASKPDGGAYDGEASSSSLTDDRGDEPRGEDIASSTASKEGGGAKVGEASSIVDGSAPVAVEEEEEEDANISYDGSDLVAWINDNGGLVHPNARIGLDPTGRYRGVFVKGVGEGENEGGTEDGIEEGDIIVRVPWDLIIKPKDYSVDGYWNCEAIHELHRQFVLGDESKYAPYVNYLKNQPRGRIPSEWTDAGKRLLHTILDRREDDDEGLPPENNKKGYEETWITECKGEDTPLARAAFYQFTSRDEDTLMVPFYDMSNHSNDPKKLNTISQKPERPGQPFVLRSTRDIRPGEQVYISYNRCHRCWFDVSYKDCVSYSFYGTSDVFDIFGFVEDFPQTWKFNMNLGDEDRPLWDELNFCLARDDTNSGGLVVTFGDNYTRDPDEESPNMANVVYLGRQLMRLAEIEATMKNDDKVMETMPKYEWEMAWTYHQALMTSISAALLASGLIGSDVQDQAGSDDDSEDKANDQNKRESDENIEGDSEDWKEQSSNDDSGDDSEDWDEPDEL
;
A
#
# COMPACT_ATOMS: atom_id res chain seq x y z
N MET A 1 29.23 21.85 -5.43
CA MET A 1 28.68 20.52 -5.79
C MET A 1 29.66 19.79 -6.69
N VAL A 2 30.35 18.77 -6.15
CA VAL A 2 31.24 17.90 -6.92
C VAL A 2 30.42 16.71 -7.42
N ARG A 3 30.13 16.65 -8.73
CA ARG A 3 29.49 15.48 -9.36
C ARG A 3 30.54 14.39 -9.56
N ARG A 4 30.40 13.25 -8.87
CA ARG A 4 31.19 12.03 -9.14
C ARG A 4 30.40 11.16 -10.13
N ARG A 5 31.08 10.65 -11.16
CA ARG A 5 30.57 9.56 -12.03
C ARG A 5 31.21 8.26 -11.54
N LEU A 6 30.41 7.22 -11.32
CA LEU A 6 30.90 5.88 -10.99
C LEU A 6 31.33 5.12 -12.25
N SER A 7 32.33 4.24 -12.08
CA SER A 7 33.03 3.50 -13.14
C SER A 7 32.45 2.07 -13.29
N PRO A 8 32.40 1.49 -14.51
CA PRO A 8 31.86 0.15 -14.79
C PRO A 8 32.57 -1.05 -14.11
N ILE A 9 33.54 -0.79 -13.23
CA ILE A 9 34.26 -1.82 -12.46
C ILE A 9 33.42 -2.36 -11.29
N LEU A 10 32.42 -1.61 -10.81
CA LEU A 10 31.61 -1.99 -9.64
C LEU A 10 30.70 -3.21 -9.90
N VAL A 11 30.23 -3.41 -11.13
CA VAL A 11 29.34 -4.52 -11.53
C VAL A 11 30.06 -5.88 -11.50
N LEU A 12 31.37 -5.91 -11.76
CA LEU A 12 32.17 -7.15 -11.69
C LEU A 12 32.53 -7.53 -10.24
N PHE A 13 32.48 -6.60 -9.30
CA PHE A 13 32.79 -6.85 -7.89
C PHE A 13 31.64 -7.56 -7.16
N LEU A 14 30.39 -7.21 -7.49
CA LEU A 14 29.18 -7.85 -6.94
C LEU A 14 29.07 -9.34 -7.30
N ALA A 15 29.43 -9.72 -8.52
CA ALA A 15 29.47 -11.13 -8.92
C ALA A 15 30.54 -11.94 -8.15
N SER A 16 31.61 -11.28 -7.68
CA SER A 16 32.68 -11.94 -6.94
C SER A 16 32.33 -12.15 -5.46
N ILE A 17 31.56 -11.24 -4.83
CA ILE A 17 31.13 -11.38 -3.42
C ILE A 17 30.16 -12.55 -3.27
N VAL A 18 29.18 -12.67 -4.17
CA VAL A 18 28.24 -13.81 -4.21
C VAL A 18 28.96 -15.13 -4.53
N ALA A 19 29.99 -15.12 -5.39
CA ALA A 19 30.78 -16.31 -5.66
C ALA A 19 31.69 -16.74 -4.48
N THR A 20 32.16 -15.79 -3.65
CA THR A 20 33.00 -16.10 -2.48
C THR A 20 32.23 -16.67 -1.29
N THR A 21 30.94 -16.33 -1.13
CA THR A 21 30.07 -16.98 -0.13
C THR A 21 29.74 -18.41 -0.54
N ASP A 22 29.52 -18.66 -1.83
CA ASP A 22 29.23 -20.00 -2.35
C ASP A 22 30.48 -20.92 -2.32
N GLY A 23 31.68 -20.36 -2.55
CA GLY A 23 32.95 -21.08 -2.45
C GLY A 23 33.33 -21.55 -1.03
N ARG A 24 32.80 -20.92 0.02
CA ARG A 24 32.98 -21.39 1.42
C ARG A 24 32.03 -22.52 1.79
N ARG A 25 30.93 -22.71 1.05
CA ARG A 25 29.89 -23.73 1.31
C ARG A 25 30.29 -25.13 0.84
N ALA A 26 31.19 -25.24 -0.16
CA ALA A 26 31.60 -26.52 -0.75
C ALA A 26 32.61 -27.36 0.07
N LYS A 27 32.99 -26.97 1.30
CA LYS A 27 34.03 -27.66 2.10
C LYS A 27 33.60 -28.22 3.45
N ARG A 28 32.33 -28.14 3.85
CA ARG A 28 31.82 -28.82 5.04
C ARG A 28 30.78 -29.85 4.65
N GLY A 29 31.25 -31.09 4.52
CA GLY A 29 30.38 -32.25 4.36
C GLY A 29 29.68 -32.57 5.68
N GLY A 30 28.38 -32.80 5.58
CA GLY A 30 27.63 -33.76 6.40
C GLY A 30 27.49 -33.44 7.88
N GLU A 31 26.68 -32.45 8.22
CA GLU A 31 25.91 -32.40 9.47
C GLU A 31 24.79 -31.37 9.25
N SER A 32 23.55 -31.69 9.66
CA SER A 32 22.42 -30.77 9.59
C SER A 32 22.65 -29.62 10.58
N SER A 33 23.27 -28.54 10.10
CA SER A 33 23.56 -27.36 10.90
C SER A 33 22.31 -26.49 11.00
N SER A 34 21.84 -26.26 12.23
CA SER A 34 21.07 -25.06 12.54
C SER A 34 21.91 -23.85 12.12
N TRP A 35 21.28 -22.91 11.44
CA TRP A 35 21.89 -21.66 11.00
C TRP A 35 22.28 -20.84 12.23
N GLY A 36 23.58 -20.77 12.52
CA GLY A 36 24.13 -19.85 13.51
C GLY A 36 24.17 -18.46 12.89
N TRP A 37 23.29 -17.58 13.34
CA TRP A 37 23.23 -16.19 12.93
C TRP A 37 24.46 -15.42 13.44
N MET A 38 24.89 -14.40 12.71
CA MET A 38 25.93 -13.46 13.15
C MET A 38 25.44 -12.71 14.40
N GLU A 39 25.85 -13.15 15.58
CA GLU A 39 25.48 -12.51 16.86
C GLU A 39 26.29 -11.22 17.15
N ASP A 40 27.35 -10.94 16.39
CA ASP A 40 28.25 -9.81 16.67
C ASP A 40 28.04 -8.66 15.66
N VAL A 41 27.56 -7.51 16.16
CA VAL A 41 27.36 -6.27 15.39
C VAL A 41 28.68 -5.77 14.79
N SER A 42 29.81 -6.20 15.35
CA SER A 42 31.16 -5.84 14.91
C SER A 42 31.56 -6.34 13.52
N ASP A 43 30.84 -7.31 12.94
CA ASP A 43 31.11 -7.85 11.60
C ASP A 43 30.21 -7.28 10.48
N PHE A 44 29.45 -6.22 10.76
CA PHE A 44 28.63 -5.56 9.74
C PHE A 44 29.52 -4.86 8.69
N ASP A 45 29.66 -5.47 7.52
CA ASP A 45 30.37 -4.89 6.37
C ASP A 45 29.51 -3.80 5.70
N GLY A 46 29.62 -2.58 6.23
CA GLY A 46 28.91 -1.42 5.71
C GLY A 46 29.17 -1.14 4.23
N ASP A 47 30.35 -1.51 3.70
CA ASP A 47 30.68 -1.32 2.30
C ASP A 47 29.88 -2.25 1.40
N ALA A 48 29.72 -3.52 1.78
CA ALA A 48 28.91 -4.48 1.03
C ALA A 48 27.44 -4.01 0.93
N VAL A 49 26.88 -3.50 2.02
CA VAL A 49 25.52 -2.94 2.06
C VAL A 49 25.41 -1.68 1.21
N ALA A 50 26.40 -0.78 1.27
CA ALA A 50 26.44 0.42 0.43
C ALA A 50 26.42 0.10 -1.06
N ILE A 51 27.23 -0.89 -1.47
CA ILE A 51 27.34 -1.34 -2.85
C ILE A 51 26.02 -1.96 -3.31
N LEU A 52 25.40 -2.81 -2.47
CA LEU A 52 24.10 -3.43 -2.78
C LEU A 52 22.99 -2.38 -2.90
N ALA A 53 22.91 -1.42 -1.98
CA ALA A 53 21.94 -0.33 -2.02
C ALA A 53 22.12 0.52 -3.29
N THR A 54 23.36 0.87 -3.63
CA THR A 54 23.67 1.63 -4.84
C THR A 54 23.27 0.86 -6.10
N ALA A 55 23.61 -0.43 -6.19
CA ALA A 55 23.28 -1.26 -7.35
C ALA A 55 21.77 -1.45 -7.51
N THR A 56 21.04 -1.61 -6.40
CA THR A 56 19.58 -1.71 -6.38
C THR A 56 18.95 -0.43 -6.95
N LEU A 57 19.39 0.75 -6.49
CA LEU A 57 18.88 2.01 -7.02
C LEU A 57 19.22 2.24 -8.48
N GLU A 58 20.45 1.90 -8.92
CA GLU A 58 20.81 2.01 -10.34
C GLU A 58 19.88 1.15 -11.21
N ARG A 59 19.56 -0.08 -10.78
CA ARG A 59 18.61 -0.96 -11.48
C ARG A 59 17.22 -0.34 -11.57
N VAL A 60 16.71 0.22 -10.47
CA VAL A 60 15.39 0.87 -10.41
C VAL A 60 15.34 2.13 -11.28
N LEU A 61 16.38 2.96 -11.23
CA LEU A 61 16.48 4.18 -12.04
C LEU A 61 16.60 3.86 -13.53
N LEU A 62 17.21 2.73 -13.90
CA LEU A 62 17.25 2.26 -15.28
C LEU A 62 15.91 1.70 -15.75
N ALA A 63 15.22 0.93 -14.92
CA ALA A 63 13.90 0.38 -15.23
C ALA A 63 12.80 1.45 -15.28
N SER A 64 12.95 2.53 -14.52
CA SER A 64 11.98 3.63 -14.45
C SER A 64 12.22 4.77 -15.44
N LYS A 65 13.19 4.63 -16.35
CA LYS A 65 13.25 5.56 -17.48
C LYS A 65 11.94 5.37 -18.26
N PRO A 66 11.12 6.42 -18.40
CA PRO A 66 9.95 6.31 -19.26
C PRO A 66 10.46 5.85 -20.61
N ASP A 67 9.88 4.78 -21.14
CA ASP A 67 10.03 4.46 -22.55
C ASP A 67 9.76 5.77 -23.28
N GLY A 68 10.77 6.29 -23.98
CA GLY A 68 10.78 7.62 -24.55
C GLY A 68 9.80 7.79 -25.71
N GLY A 69 8.62 7.14 -25.66
CA GLY A 69 7.43 7.55 -26.36
C GLY A 69 7.00 8.90 -25.81
N ALA A 70 7.58 9.96 -26.37
CA ALA A 70 6.98 11.27 -26.33
C ALA A 70 5.50 11.10 -26.73
N TYR A 71 4.59 11.38 -25.80
CA TYR A 71 3.22 11.74 -26.13
C TYR A 71 3.25 13.15 -26.76
N ASP A 72 3.88 13.24 -27.94
CA ASP A 72 3.64 14.33 -28.86
C ASP A 72 2.45 13.88 -29.71
N GLY A 73 1.28 14.46 -29.43
CA GLY A 73 0.09 14.30 -30.25
C GLY A 73 0.29 14.97 -31.61
N GLU A 74 1.01 14.32 -32.52
CA GLU A 74 0.96 14.62 -33.95
C GLU A 74 0.10 13.55 -34.65
N ALA A 75 -1.11 13.96 -35.01
CA ALA A 75 -2.06 13.18 -35.79
C ALA A 75 -1.48 12.87 -37.19
N SER A 76 -0.91 11.67 -37.33
CA SER A 76 -0.53 11.08 -38.61
C SER A 76 -1.75 10.40 -39.24
N SER A 77 -2.35 11.06 -40.24
CA SER A 77 -3.42 10.52 -41.08
C SER A 77 -2.94 9.26 -41.83
N SER A 78 -3.53 8.11 -41.55
CA SER A 78 -3.43 6.94 -42.43
C SER A 78 -4.84 6.49 -42.83
N SER A 79 -5.12 6.62 -44.13
CA SER A 79 -6.33 6.17 -44.78
C SER A 79 -6.28 4.66 -44.96
N LEU A 80 -7.20 3.92 -44.33
CA LEU A 80 -7.48 2.54 -44.71
C LEU A 80 -8.98 2.33 -44.86
N THR A 81 -9.28 1.61 -45.93
CA THR A 81 -10.54 1.45 -46.62
C THR A 81 -11.44 0.41 -45.96
N ASP A 82 -12.75 0.70 -46.01
CA ASP A 82 -13.89 -0.19 -45.80
C ASP A 82 -13.64 -1.62 -46.28
N ASP A 83 -13.85 -2.60 -45.39
CA ASP A 83 -14.27 -3.94 -45.81
C ASP A 83 -15.42 -4.43 -44.94
N ARG A 84 -16.50 -4.83 -45.62
CA ARG A 84 -17.78 -5.27 -45.05
C ARG A 84 -17.77 -6.79 -44.89
N GLY A 85 -18.23 -7.29 -43.75
CA GLY A 85 -18.67 -8.69 -43.57
C GLY A 85 -19.48 -8.79 -42.28
N ASP A 86 -20.80 -8.84 -42.37
CA ASP A 86 -21.64 -10.05 -42.40
C ASP A 86 -21.90 -10.65 -41.00
N GLU A 87 -23.10 -10.35 -40.49
CA GLU A 87 -23.73 -10.98 -39.32
C GLU A 87 -23.99 -12.47 -39.54
N PRO A 88 -24.02 -13.27 -38.45
CA PRO A 88 -24.94 -14.38 -38.37
C PRO A 88 -25.98 -14.20 -37.26
N ARG A 89 -27.21 -14.46 -37.68
CA ARG A 89 -28.41 -14.64 -36.86
C ARG A 89 -28.31 -15.86 -35.95
N GLY A 90 -28.66 -15.63 -34.69
CA GLY A 90 -29.72 -16.31 -33.94
C GLY A 90 -29.66 -17.83 -33.73
N GLU A 91 -29.74 -18.25 -32.47
CA GLU A 91 -30.49 -19.44 -32.10
C GLU A 91 -31.03 -19.33 -30.66
N ASP A 92 -32.33 -19.56 -30.53
CA ASP A 92 -33.10 -19.63 -29.30
C ASP A 92 -32.76 -20.92 -28.53
N ILE A 93 -32.53 -20.85 -27.22
CA ILE A 93 -32.61 -22.02 -26.33
C ILE A 93 -33.55 -21.73 -25.17
N ALA A 94 -34.62 -22.53 -25.13
CA ALA A 94 -35.68 -22.52 -24.15
C ALA A 94 -35.29 -23.25 -22.85
N SER A 95 -35.61 -22.59 -21.74
CA SER A 95 -36.26 -23.10 -20.51
C SER A 95 -36.36 -24.62 -20.31
N SER A 96 -35.82 -25.11 -19.20
CA SER A 96 -36.41 -26.22 -18.46
C SER A 96 -36.36 -25.99 -16.96
N THR A 97 -37.54 -25.98 -16.35
CA THR A 97 -37.83 -26.02 -14.93
C THR A 97 -37.73 -27.45 -14.40
N ALA A 98 -37.16 -27.65 -13.21
CA ALA A 98 -37.40 -28.85 -12.41
C ALA A 98 -37.17 -28.57 -10.91
N SER A 99 -38.28 -28.60 -10.18
CA SER A 99 -38.35 -28.65 -8.72
C SER A 99 -38.00 -30.06 -8.21
N LYS A 100 -37.34 -30.17 -7.05
CA LYS A 100 -37.59 -31.29 -6.13
C LYS A 100 -37.14 -31.00 -4.70
N GLU A 101 -38.05 -31.34 -3.79
CA GLU A 101 -37.96 -31.28 -2.35
C GLU A 101 -37.01 -32.34 -1.75
N GLY A 102 -36.48 -32.03 -0.57
CA GLY A 102 -36.54 -32.93 0.59
C GLY A 102 -35.28 -33.71 0.96
N GLY A 103 -34.75 -33.45 2.16
CA GLY A 103 -33.88 -34.39 2.86
C GLY A 103 -33.03 -33.76 3.96
N GLY A 104 -33.47 -33.86 5.21
CA GLY A 104 -32.67 -33.49 6.38
C GLY A 104 -31.64 -34.57 6.75
N ALA A 105 -30.48 -34.14 7.26
CA ALA A 105 -29.48 -34.95 7.96
C ALA A 105 -28.77 -34.03 8.97
N LYS A 106 -28.97 -34.24 10.28
CA LYS A 106 -28.07 -34.94 11.22
C LYS A 106 -26.64 -34.37 11.26
N VAL A 107 -26.43 -33.57 12.31
CA VAL A 107 -25.14 -33.11 12.83
C VAL A 107 -24.33 -34.32 13.30
N GLY A 108 -23.16 -34.53 12.69
CA GLY A 108 -22.15 -35.48 13.13
C GLY A 108 -20.84 -34.73 13.40
N GLU A 109 -20.23 -35.02 14.54
CA GLU A 109 -18.94 -34.49 15.00
C GLU A 109 -17.83 -34.75 13.96
N ALA A 110 -17.12 -33.69 13.58
CA ALA A 110 -15.95 -33.78 12.72
C ALA A 110 -14.68 -33.97 13.56
N SER A 111 -14.04 -35.12 13.38
CA SER A 111 -12.65 -35.38 13.77
C SER A 111 -11.77 -35.08 12.56
N SER A 112 -10.87 -34.11 12.68
CA SER A 112 -9.95 -33.70 11.61
C SER A 112 -8.77 -34.68 11.51
N ILE A 113 -8.78 -35.49 10.47
CA ILE A 113 -7.59 -36.15 9.92
C ILE A 113 -7.25 -35.39 8.64
N VAL A 114 -6.12 -34.70 8.65
CA VAL A 114 -5.58 -33.98 7.49
C VAL A 114 -4.97 -35.03 6.54
N ASP A 115 -5.70 -35.34 5.47
CA ASP A 115 -5.22 -36.21 4.38
C ASP A 115 -4.54 -35.33 3.31
N GLY A 116 -3.24 -35.54 3.10
CA GLY A 116 -2.37 -34.77 2.23
C GLY A 116 -2.55 -35.09 0.74
N SER A 117 -3.78 -34.97 0.23
CA SER A 117 -4.04 -35.04 -1.21
C SER A 117 -3.53 -33.78 -1.89
N ALA A 118 -2.62 -33.94 -2.86
CA ALA A 118 -2.10 -32.84 -3.66
C ALA A 118 -3.24 -32.10 -4.37
N PRO A 119 -3.24 -30.75 -4.38
CA PRO A 119 -4.29 -29.98 -5.04
C PRO A 119 -4.32 -30.31 -6.54
N VAL A 120 -5.52 -30.63 -7.03
CA VAL A 120 -5.77 -30.81 -8.46
C VAL A 120 -5.62 -29.45 -9.12
N ALA A 121 -4.74 -29.34 -10.12
CA ALA A 121 -4.60 -28.12 -10.92
C ALA A 121 -5.97 -27.82 -11.57
N VAL A 122 -6.58 -26.73 -11.13
CA VAL A 122 -7.82 -26.22 -11.72
C VAL A 122 -7.40 -25.53 -13.01
N GLU A 123 -7.80 -26.08 -14.17
CA GLU A 123 -7.69 -25.37 -15.44
C GLU A 123 -8.64 -24.16 -15.34
N GLU A 124 -8.09 -22.98 -15.07
CA GLU A 124 -8.83 -21.72 -15.15
C GLU A 124 -9.18 -21.48 -16.62
N GLU A 125 -10.44 -21.73 -16.99
CA GLU A 125 -10.96 -21.11 -18.21
C GLU A 125 -10.79 -19.59 -18.04
N GLU A 126 -10.15 -18.94 -19.01
CA GLU A 126 -10.05 -17.47 -19.07
C GLU A 126 -11.48 -16.92 -19.23
N GLU A 127 -12.23 -16.84 -18.12
CA GLU A 127 -13.47 -16.06 -18.08
C GLU A 127 -13.07 -14.63 -18.42
N GLU A 128 -13.50 -14.16 -19.60
CA GLU A 128 -13.36 -12.75 -19.97
C GLU A 128 -13.90 -11.92 -18.82
N ASP A 129 -13.03 -11.11 -18.20
CA ASP A 129 -13.41 -10.25 -17.07
C ASP A 129 -14.57 -9.38 -17.54
N ALA A 130 -15.79 -9.72 -17.07
CA ALA A 130 -17.03 -9.07 -17.48
C ALA A 130 -17.01 -7.56 -17.20
N ASN A 131 -16.09 -7.09 -16.34
CA ASN A 131 -15.90 -5.68 -16.15
C ASN A 131 -15.21 -5.00 -17.31
N ILE A 132 -14.39 -5.65 -18.14
CA ILE A 132 -13.63 -4.98 -19.21
C ILE A 132 -14.59 -4.20 -20.13
N SER A 133 -15.76 -4.76 -20.42
CA SER A 133 -16.78 -4.12 -21.27
C SER A 133 -17.68 -3.10 -20.58
N TYR A 134 -17.65 -2.99 -19.25
CA TYR A 134 -18.50 -2.02 -18.52
C TYR A 134 -18.09 -0.58 -18.87
N ASP A 135 -19.03 0.30 -19.20
CA ASP A 135 -18.76 1.72 -19.50
C ASP A 135 -19.33 2.69 -18.45
N GLY A 136 -20.06 2.16 -17.47
CA GLY A 136 -20.68 2.93 -16.39
C GLY A 136 -21.79 3.87 -16.81
N SER A 137 -22.28 3.79 -18.04
CA SER A 137 -23.33 4.67 -18.56
C SER A 137 -24.63 4.55 -17.77
N ASP A 138 -25.00 3.35 -17.34
CA ASP A 138 -26.15 3.06 -16.49
C ASP A 138 -26.00 3.65 -15.08
N LEU A 139 -24.81 3.56 -14.47
CA LEU A 139 -24.52 4.17 -13.18
C LEU A 139 -24.59 5.69 -13.26
N VAL A 140 -23.99 6.29 -14.29
CA VAL A 140 -24.04 7.74 -14.52
C VAL A 140 -25.48 8.22 -14.70
N ALA A 141 -26.27 7.51 -15.50
CA ALA A 141 -27.69 7.81 -15.67
C ALA A 141 -28.44 7.72 -14.34
N TRP A 142 -28.25 6.63 -13.58
CA TRP A 142 -28.88 6.43 -12.28
C TRP A 142 -28.55 7.53 -11.27
N ILE A 143 -27.28 7.99 -11.19
CA ILE A 143 -26.90 9.11 -10.31
C ILE A 143 -27.66 10.38 -10.72
N ASN A 144 -27.63 10.73 -12.00
CA ASN A 144 -28.25 11.96 -12.52
C ASN A 144 -29.78 11.95 -12.36
N ASP A 145 -30.43 10.82 -12.67
CA ASP A 145 -31.89 10.66 -12.58
C ASP A 145 -32.39 10.74 -11.13
N ASN A 146 -31.52 10.49 -10.15
CA ASN A 146 -31.82 10.56 -8.72
C ASN A 146 -31.28 11.83 -8.05
N GLY A 147 -31.11 12.92 -8.81
CA GLY A 147 -30.75 14.25 -8.29
C GLY A 147 -29.26 14.46 -8.01
N GLY A 148 -28.43 13.49 -8.37
CA GLY A 148 -26.98 13.64 -8.38
C GLY A 148 -26.50 14.45 -9.57
N LEU A 149 -25.18 14.55 -9.68
CA LEU A 149 -24.50 15.16 -10.81
C LEU A 149 -23.26 14.34 -11.12
N VAL A 150 -23.10 13.91 -12.36
CA VAL A 150 -21.80 13.54 -12.94
C VAL A 150 -21.49 14.56 -14.02
N HIS A 151 -20.29 15.12 -14.00
CA HIS A 151 -19.87 16.13 -14.96
C HIS A 151 -20.01 15.60 -16.40
N PRO A 152 -20.58 16.36 -17.34
CA PRO A 152 -20.85 15.87 -18.70
C PRO A 152 -19.59 15.43 -19.45
N ASN A 153 -18.43 16.00 -19.11
CA ASN A 153 -17.13 15.59 -19.65
C ASN A 153 -16.46 14.43 -18.92
N ALA A 154 -17.00 13.93 -17.81
CA ALA A 154 -16.45 12.75 -17.15
C ALA A 154 -17.06 11.46 -17.72
N ARG A 155 -16.26 10.40 -17.80
CA ARG A 155 -16.69 9.05 -18.17
C ARG A 155 -15.93 7.99 -17.38
N ILE A 156 -16.55 6.84 -17.21
CA ILE A 156 -15.86 5.64 -16.73
C ILE A 156 -15.29 4.93 -17.96
N GLY A 157 -14.08 4.40 -17.86
CA GLY A 157 -13.46 3.68 -18.97
C GLY A 157 -12.22 2.93 -18.56
N LEU A 158 -11.56 2.34 -19.56
CA LEU A 158 -10.24 1.74 -19.38
C LEU A 158 -9.16 2.77 -19.69
N ASP A 159 -8.03 2.63 -19.02
CA ASP A 159 -6.79 3.32 -19.35
C ASP A 159 -6.26 2.89 -20.74
N PRO A 160 -5.30 3.62 -21.32
CA PRO A 160 -4.74 3.27 -22.62
C PRO A 160 -4.13 1.87 -22.69
N THR A 161 -3.78 1.26 -21.56
CA THR A 161 -3.28 -0.12 -21.52
C THR A 161 -4.39 -1.17 -21.57
N GLY A 162 -5.65 -0.76 -21.37
CA GLY A 162 -6.81 -1.64 -21.31
C GLY A 162 -6.89 -2.47 -20.03
N ARG A 163 -6.04 -2.18 -19.03
CA ARG A 163 -5.89 -3.01 -17.82
C ARG A 163 -6.64 -2.44 -16.64
N TYR A 164 -6.68 -1.12 -16.52
CA TYR A 164 -7.20 -0.46 -15.34
C TYR A 164 -8.41 0.38 -15.70
N ARG A 165 -9.48 0.14 -14.95
CA ARG A 165 -10.65 1.00 -14.99
C ARG A 165 -10.36 2.29 -14.23
N GLY A 166 -10.88 3.39 -14.72
CA GLY A 166 -10.73 4.71 -14.13
C GLY A 166 -11.85 5.65 -14.55
N VAL A 167 -11.83 6.85 -13.98
CA VAL A 167 -12.62 7.98 -14.46
C VAL A 167 -11.73 8.85 -15.35
N PHE A 168 -12.22 9.23 -16.53
CA PHE A 168 -11.48 9.99 -17.52
C PHE A 168 -12.30 11.18 -18.00
N VAL A 169 -11.61 12.22 -18.45
CA VAL A 169 -12.22 13.29 -19.23
C VAL A 169 -12.40 12.80 -20.66
N LYS A 170 -13.62 12.90 -21.19
CA LYS A 170 -13.98 12.55 -22.56
C LYS A 170 -13.09 13.30 -23.56
N GLY A 171 -12.67 12.61 -24.62
CA GLY A 171 -11.86 13.22 -25.68
C GLY A 171 -12.67 14.17 -26.58
N VAL A 172 -11.95 14.98 -27.35
CA VAL A 172 -12.49 15.81 -28.43
C VAL A 172 -12.13 15.14 -29.76
N GLY A 173 -13.11 14.60 -30.52
CA GLY A 173 -12.84 14.08 -31.85
C GLY A 173 -13.54 12.76 -32.22
N GLU A 174 -13.26 12.29 -33.44
CA GLU A 174 -14.08 11.45 -34.34
C GLU A 174 -14.34 9.98 -33.93
N GLY A 175 -14.55 9.71 -32.64
CA GLY A 175 -15.42 8.61 -32.21
C GLY A 175 -16.75 9.23 -31.83
N GLU A 176 -17.80 9.06 -32.63
CA GLU A 176 -19.06 9.83 -32.63
C GLU A 176 -19.83 9.95 -31.28
N ASN A 177 -19.35 9.35 -30.19
CA ASN A 177 -20.12 9.14 -28.98
C ASN A 177 -19.51 9.65 -27.67
N GLU A 178 -18.25 10.14 -27.61
CA GLU A 178 -17.70 10.55 -26.31
C GLU A 178 -18.26 11.90 -25.82
N GLY A 179 -18.52 12.86 -26.72
CA GLY A 179 -19.22 14.11 -26.39
C GLY A 179 -18.47 15.06 -25.44
N GLY A 180 -17.13 14.97 -25.37
CA GLY A 180 -16.29 15.89 -24.58
C GLY A 180 -16.17 17.29 -25.20
N THR A 181 -15.78 18.28 -24.39
CA THR A 181 -15.47 19.65 -24.85
C THR A 181 -13.96 19.90 -24.91
N GLU A 182 -13.52 20.88 -25.70
CA GLU A 182 -12.10 21.28 -25.80
C GLU A 182 -11.51 21.73 -24.47
N ASP A 183 -12.34 22.34 -23.62
CA ASP A 183 -11.92 22.87 -22.32
C ASP A 183 -11.74 21.76 -21.26
N GLY A 184 -12.27 20.55 -21.48
CA GLY A 184 -12.19 19.47 -20.50
C GLY A 184 -13.00 19.76 -19.22
N ILE A 185 -12.38 19.69 -18.05
CA ILE A 185 -12.99 20.05 -16.77
C ILE A 185 -12.19 21.21 -16.17
N GLU A 186 -12.82 22.34 -15.88
CA GLU A 186 -12.13 23.53 -15.35
C GLU A 186 -11.82 23.35 -13.86
N GLU A 187 -10.83 24.08 -13.33
CA GLU A 187 -10.53 24.12 -11.89
C GLU A 187 -11.76 24.52 -11.04
N GLY A 188 -12.04 23.75 -9.98
CA GLY A 188 -13.14 24.02 -9.05
C GLY A 188 -14.50 23.45 -9.46
N ASP A 189 -14.63 22.98 -10.70
CA ASP A 189 -15.82 22.29 -11.19
C ASP A 189 -16.16 21.05 -10.35
N ILE A 190 -17.46 20.78 -10.21
CA ILE A 190 -17.93 19.56 -9.58
C ILE A 190 -17.83 18.44 -10.62
N ILE A 191 -16.95 17.48 -10.36
CA ILE A 191 -16.81 16.26 -11.16
C ILE A 191 -17.95 15.30 -10.85
N VAL A 192 -18.23 15.08 -9.56
CA VAL A 192 -19.38 14.29 -9.12
C VAL A 192 -19.98 14.86 -7.84
N ARG A 193 -21.31 14.85 -7.74
CA ARG A 193 -22.07 15.08 -6.51
C ARG A 193 -23.05 13.93 -6.31
N VAL A 194 -22.80 13.11 -5.29
CA VAL A 194 -23.64 11.94 -4.98
C VAL A 194 -24.60 12.32 -3.84
N PRO A 195 -25.92 12.29 -4.07
CA PRO A 195 -26.90 12.53 -3.01
C PRO A 195 -26.76 11.51 -1.90
N TRP A 196 -27.04 11.94 -0.66
CA TRP A 196 -26.96 11.10 0.53
C TRP A 196 -27.67 9.76 0.36
N ASP A 197 -28.86 9.74 -0.25
CA ASP A 197 -29.69 8.53 -0.40
C ASP A 197 -29.14 7.49 -1.38
N LEU A 198 -28.15 7.88 -2.21
CA LEU A 198 -27.44 7.01 -3.15
C LEU A 198 -26.11 6.45 -2.61
N ILE A 199 -25.70 6.88 -1.42
CA ILE A 199 -24.52 6.34 -0.72
C ILE A 199 -24.95 5.13 0.14
N ILE A 200 -24.20 4.03 0.06
CA ILE A 200 -24.30 2.89 0.98
C ILE A 200 -23.40 3.22 2.19
N LYS A 201 -23.95 3.17 3.39
CA LYS A 201 -23.40 3.82 4.59
C LYS A 201 -23.94 3.17 5.86
N PRO A 202 -23.30 3.35 7.02
CA PRO A 202 -23.86 2.91 8.29
C PRO A 202 -25.13 3.70 8.65
N LYS A 203 -25.93 3.16 9.57
CA LYS A 203 -27.14 3.83 10.03
C LYS A 203 -26.80 5.07 10.86
N ASP A 204 -25.83 4.92 11.75
CA ASP A 204 -25.36 5.96 12.67
C ASP A 204 -24.03 6.54 12.16
N TYR A 205 -24.09 7.25 11.04
CA TYR A 205 -22.91 7.89 10.43
C TYR A 205 -22.32 9.00 11.32
N SER A 206 -20.98 8.98 11.44
CA SER A 206 -20.17 10.03 12.03
C SER A 206 -19.09 10.44 11.03
N VAL A 207 -18.86 11.75 10.86
CA VAL A 207 -17.80 12.28 9.99
C VAL A 207 -16.40 11.85 10.44
N ASP A 208 -16.25 11.59 11.74
CA ASP A 208 -15.01 11.16 12.38
C ASP A 208 -14.89 9.62 12.46
N GLY A 209 -15.92 8.90 12.00
CA GLY A 209 -15.90 7.44 11.95
C GLY A 209 -15.15 6.95 10.72
N TYR A 210 -14.07 6.21 10.92
CA TYR A 210 -13.26 5.61 9.84
C TYR A 210 -13.50 4.10 9.68
N TRP A 211 -14.24 3.49 10.62
CA TRP A 211 -14.54 2.06 10.60
C TRP A 211 -15.90 1.78 11.23
N ASN A 212 -16.73 0.94 10.60
CA ASN A 212 -18.03 0.55 11.15
C ASN A 212 -18.55 -0.78 10.57
N CYS A 213 -18.78 -1.77 11.44
CA CYS A 213 -19.39 -3.06 11.06
C CYS A 213 -20.76 -2.90 10.38
N GLU A 214 -21.58 -1.91 10.77
CA GLU A 214 -22.88 -1.65 10.15
C GLU A 214 -22.76 -1.30 8.67
N ALA A 215 -21.68 -0.61 8.27
CA ALA A 215 -21.46 -0.22 6.89
C ALA A 215 -21.19 -1.45 6.00
N ILE A 216 -20.40 -2.41 6.52
CA ILE A 216 -20.12 -3.69 5.85
C ILE A 216 -21.40 -4.53 5.78
N HIS A 217 -22.16 -4.62 6.89
CA HIS A 217 -23.46 -5.31 6.91
C HIS A 217 -24.43 -4.72 5.91
N GLU A 218 -24.47 -3.39 5.78
CA GLU A 218 -25.32 -2.71 4.81
C GLU A 218 -24.89 -3.01 3.37
N LEU A 219 -23.59 -2.98 3.04
CA LEU A 219 -23.11 -3.38 1.71
C LEU A 219 -23.44 -4.85 1.40
N HIS A 220 -23.18 -5.75 2.35
CA HIS A 220 -23.52 -7.16 2.22
C HIS A 220 -25.03 -7.37 1.97
N ARG A 221 -25.89 -6.65 2.72
CA ARG A 221 -27.33 -6.67 2.50
C ARG A 221 -27.69 -6.21 1.08
N GLN A 222 -27.02 -5.18 0.56
CA GLN A 222 -27.24 -4.75 -0.83
C GLN A 222 -26.80 -5.80 -1.85
N PHE A 223 -25.69 -6.50 -1.59
CA PHE A 223 -25.23 -7.60 -2.44
C PHE A 223 -26.25 -8.74 -2.51
N VAL A 224 -26.87 -9.09 -1.38
CA VAL A 224 -27.94 -10.09 -1.31
C VAL A 224 -29.15 -9.67 -2.14
N LEU A 225 -29.52 -8.38 -2.12
CA LEU A 225 -30.63 -7.86 -2.92
C LEU A 225 -30.31 -7.84 -4.43
N GLY A 226 -29.06 -7.59 -4.83
CA GLY A 226 -28.66 -7.55 -6.23
C GLY A 226 -29.51 -6.56 -7.03
N ASP A 227 -30.21 -7.05 -8.05
CA ASP A 227 -31.09 -6.24 -8.92
C ASP A 227 -32.29 -5.64 -8.18
N GLU A 228 -32.68 -6.21 -7.03
CA GLU A 228 -33.74 -5.64 -6.17
C GLU A 228 -33.23 -4.50 -5.29
N SER A 229 -31.91 -4.27 -5.24
CA SER A 229 -31.32 -3.16 -4.53
C SER A 229 -31.72 -1.83 -5.18
N LYS A 230 -32.06 -0.82 -4.37
CA LYS A 230 -32.17 0.56 -4.89
C LYS A 230 -30.84 1.12 -5.43
N TYR A 231 -29.74 0.44 -5.11
CA TYR A 231 -28.39 0.73 -5.57
C TYR A 231 -27.94 -0.23 -6.69
N ALA A 232 -28.87 -0.95 -7.34
CA ALA A 232 -28.56 -2.05 -8.25
C ALA A 232 -27.45 -1.74 -9.29
N PRO A 233 -27.43 -0.60 -10.02
CA PRO A 233 -26.35 -0.31 -10.96
C PRO A 233 -24.96 -0.33 -10.29
N TYR A 234 -24.85 0.28 -9.11
CA TYR A 234 -23.59 0.31 -8.36
C TYR A 234 -23.23 -1.05 -7.75
N VAL A 235 -24.21 -1.73 -7.15
CA VAL A 235 -24.02 -3.06 -6.54
C VAL A 235 -23.60 -4.09 -7.56
N ASN A 236 -24.21 -4.08 -8.76
CA ASN A 236 -23.88 -5.00 -9.83
C ASN A 236 -22.46 -4.76 -10.35
N TYR A 237 -22.05 -3.49 -10.48
CA TYR A 237 -20.66 -3.14 -10.76
C TYR A 237 -19.69 -3.72 -9.71
N LEU A 238 -19.98 -3.51 -8.42
CA LEU A 238 -19.13 -3.99 -7.32
C LEU A 238 -19.04 -5.52 -7.28
N LYS A 239 -20.16 -6.22 -7.49
CA LYS A 239 -20.22 -7.69 -7.50
C LYS A 239 -19.40 -8.31 -8.62
N ASN A 240 -19.25 -7.59 -9.74
CA ASN A 240 -18.49 -8.07 -10.88
C ASN A 240 -17.00 -7.82 -10.73
N GLN A 241 -16.55 -6.94 -9.81
CA GLN A 241 -15.12 -6.68 -9.61
C GLN A 241 -14.32 -7.97 -9.36
N PRO A 242 -13.12 -8.10 -9.93
CA PRO A 242 -12.34 -9.31 -9.76
C PRO A 242 -11.85 -9.42 -8.31
N ARG A 243 -11.72 -10.67 -7.88
CA ARG A 243 -11.29 -11.06 -6.53
C ARG A 243 -9.79 -11.28 -6.48
N GLY A 244 -9.25 -11.48 -5.27
CA GLY A 244 -7.83 -11.80 -5.10
C GLY A 244 -6.89 -10.63 -5.37
N ARG A 245 -7.40 -9.39 -5.43
CA ARG A 245 -6.57 -8.19 -5.61
C ARG A 245 -5.80 -7.85 -4.34
N ILE A 246 -6.46 -7.99 -3.19
CA ILE A 246 -5.94 -7.59 -1.89
C ILE A 246 -5.15 -8.77 -1.28
N PRO A 247 -3.98 -8.55 -0.65
CA PRO A 247 -3.19 -9.62 -0.02
C PRO A 247 -3.97 -10.53 0.93
N SER A 248 -4.93 -9.97 1.66
CA SER A 248 -5.80 -10.74 2.57
C SER A 248 -6.77 -11.69 1.84
N GLU A 249 -7.04 -11.47 0.56
CA GLU A 249 -7.79 -12.39 -0.33
C GLU A 249 -6.92 -13.44 -1.01
N TRP A 250 -5.59 -13.29 -1.01
CA TRP A 250 -4.71 -14.16 -1.77
C TRP A 250 -4.80 -15.63 -1.32
N THR A 251 -4.45 -16.51 -2.26
CA THR A 251 -4.26 -17.93 -1.97
C THR A 251 -3.23 -18.14 -0.85
N ASP A 252 -3.28 -19.29 -0.17
CA ASP A 252 -2.29 -19.63 0.85
C ASP A 252 -0.85 -19.60 0.30
N ALA A 253 -0.68 -19.93 -0.98
CA ALA A 253 0.62 -19.87 -1.64
C ALA A 253 1.12 -18.43 -1.82
N GLY A 254 0.27 -17.52 -2.30
CA GLY A 254 0.57 -16.09 -2.39
C GLY A 254 0.87 -15.48 -1.02
N LYS A 255 0.05 -15.79 0.00
CA LYS A 255 0.28 -15.34 1.38
C LYS A 255 1.62 -15.83 1.93
N ARG A 256 1.98 -17.10 1.74
CA ARG A 256 3.29 -17.62 2.17
C ARG A 256 4.46 -16.94 1.49
N LEU A 257 4.37 -16.66 0.19
CA LEU A 257 5.40 -15.89 -0.52
C LEU A 257 5.53 -14.49 0.08
N LEU A 258 4.40 -13.81 0.31
CA LEU A 258 4.41 -12.49 0.92
C LEU A 258 5.00 -12.52 2.32
N HIS A 259 4.59 -13.44 3.20
CA HIS A 259 5.18 -13.58 4.54
C HIS A 259 6.69 -13.82 4.49
N THR A 260 7.18 -14.59 3.51
CA THR A 260 8.62 -14.80 3.30
C THR A 260 9.33 -13.49 2.94
N ILE A 261 8.76 -12.69 2.05
CA ILE A 261 9.28 -11.35 1.71
C ILE A 261 9.32 -10.46 2.96
N LEU A 262 8.26 -10.50 3.76
CA LEU A 262 8.08 -9.66 4.94
C LEU A 262 8.88 -10.10 6.18
N ASP A 263 9.59 -11.23 6.15
CA ASP A 263 10.22 -11.87 7.33
C ASP A 263 9.26 -12.38 8.41
N ARG A 264 7.98 -12.59 8.07
CA ARG A 264 6.97 -12.90 9.08
C ARG A 264 6.86 -14.38 9.35
N ARG A 265 6.74 -14.72 10.63
CA ARG A 265 6.26 -16.03 11.10
C ARG A 265 4.73 -15.98 11.22
N GLU A 266 4.04 -17.11 11.11
CA GLU A 266 2.57 -17.16 11.09
C GLU A 266 1.91 -16.50 12.31
N ASP A 267 2.58 -16.51 13.46
CA ASP A 267 2.06 -15.96 14.73
C ASP A 267 2.66 -14.59 15.11
N ASP A 268 3.53 -14.01 14.28
CA ASP A 268 4.35 -12.84 14.66
C ASP A 268 4.00 -11.59 13.84
N ASP A 269 4.00 -10.43 14.50
CA ASP A 269 3.90 -9.11 13.87
C ASP A 269 5.26 -8.56 13.45
N GLU A 270 6.36 -9.20 13.86
CA GLU A 270 7.71 -8.80 13.51
C GLU A 270 8.00 -8.95 12.01
N GLY A 271 8.66 -7.94 11.45
CA GLY A 271 9.15 -7.98 10.07
C GLY A 271 9.08 -6.64 9.36
N LEU A 272 9.08 -6.70 8.02
CA LEU A 272 8.84 -5.55 7.16
C LEU A 272 7.34 -5.22 7.11
N PRO A 273 6.98 -3.96 6.82
CA PRO A 273 5.58 -3.56 6.65
C PRO A 273 4.99 -4.21 5.37
N PRO A 274 3.65 -4.34 5.24
CA PRO A 274 2.62 -3.84 6.16
C PRO A 274 2.50 -4.66 7.45
N GLU A 275 2.22 -3.97 8.54
CA GLU A 275 2.05 -4.58 9.87
C GLU A 275 0.66 -5.18 10.09
N ASN A 276 -0.36 -4.51 9.57
CA ASN A 276 -1.76 -4.77 9.89
C ASN A 276 -2.43 -5.82 9.00
N ASN A 277 -1.67 -6.76 8.41
CA ASN A 277 -2.21 -7.88 7.64
C ASN A 277 -3.19 -8.78 8.44
N LYS A 278 -3.37 -8.50 9.74
CA LYS A 278 -4.09 -9.31 10.72
C LYS A 278 -5.59 -9.12 10.72
N LYS A 279 -6.09 -7.92 10.42
CA LYS A 279 -7.55 -7.64 10.39
C LYS A 279 -8.21 -8.11 9.10
N GLY A 280 -7.95 -9.37 8.76
CA GLY A 280 -8.58 -10.08 7.66
C GLY A 280 -10.06 -10.31 7.91
N TYR A 281 -10.71 -10.90 6.92
CA TYR A 281 -12.12 -11.25 6.96
C TYR A 281 -12.51 -12.05 8.21
N GLU A 282 -11.71 -13.03 8.63
CA GLU A 282 -12.00 -13.89 9.77
C GLU A 282 -11.97 -13.14 11.12
N GLU A 283 -10.97 -12.30 11.35
CA GLU A 283 -10.89 -11.53 12.58
C GLU A 283 -11.98 -10.45 12.59
N THR A 284 -12.05 -9.67 11.53
CA THR A 284 -12.88 -8.48 11.53
C THR A 284 -14.34 -8.79 11.24
N TRP A 285 -14.66 -9.46 10.13
CA TRP A 285 -16.05 -9.72 9.76
C TRP A 285 -16.67 -10.81 10.63
N ILE A 286 -16.02 -11.98 10.73
CA ILE A 286 -16.59 -13.12 11.46
C ILE A 286 -16.53 -12.87 12.98
N THR A 287 -15.37 -12.46 13.50
CA THR A 287 -15.17 -12.36 14.95
C THR A 287 -15.67 -11.03 15.53
N GLU A 288 -15.25 -9.88 15.01
CA GLU A 288 -15.68 -8.57 15.54
C GLU A 288 -17.13 -8.24 15.12
N CYS A 289 -17.44 -8.29 13.82
CA CYS A 289 -18.73 -7.87 13.28
C CYS A 289 -19.84 -8.93 13.33
N LYS A 290 -19.54 -10.15 13.78
CA LYS A 290 -20.48 -11.29 13.88
C LYS A 290 -21.18 -11.60 12.55
N GLY A 291 -20.44 -11.44 11.46
CA GLY A 291 -20.87 -11.74 10.11
C GLY A 291 -20.95 -13.22 9.79
N GLU A 292 -21.59 -13.54 8.67
CA GLU A 292 -21.66 -14.91 8.15
C GLU A 292 -20.50 -15.22 7.20
N ASP A 293 -20.04 -16.48 7.19
CA ASP A 293 -19.01 -16.95 6.26
C ASP A 293 -19.65 -17.46 4.96
N THR A 294 -19.90 -16.53 4.03
CA THR A 294 -20.41 -16.85 2.68
C THR A 294 -19.53 -16.22 1.61
N PRO A 295 -19.44 -16.79 0.39
CA PRO A 295 -18.69 -16.17 -0.71
C PRO A 295 -19.15 -14.74 -1.04
N LEU A 296 -20.44 -14.44 -0.84
CA LEU A 296 -21.00 -13.11 -1.07
C LEU A 296 -20.62 -12.14 0.06
N ALA A 297 -20.61 -12.58 1.31
CA ALA A 297 -20.15 -11.79 2.44
C ALA A 297 -18.64 -11.48 2.34
N ARG A 298 -17.82 -12.44 1.91
CA ARG A 298 -16.40 -12.22 1.59
C ARG A 298 -16.24 -11.15 0.52
N ALA A 299 -16.94 -11.29 -0.61
CA ALA A 299 -16.90 -10.30 -1.67
C ALA A 299 -17.33 -8.90 -1.18
N ALA A 300 -18.40 -8.80 -0.38
CA ALA A 300 -18.84 -7.53 0.17
C ALA A 300 -17.80 -6.92 1.12
N PHE A 301 -17.21 -7.71 2.02
CA PHE A 301 -16.17 -7.25 2.93
C PHE A 301 -14.98 -6.66 2.17
N TYR A 302 -14.41 -7.38 1.21
CA TYR A 302 -13.23 -6.91 0.50
C TYR A 302 -13.52 -5.75 -0.46
N GLN A 303 -14.71 -5.71 -1.07
CA GLN A 303 -15.14 -4.52 -1.82
C GLN A 303 -15.29 -3.32 -0.90
N PHE A 304 -15.77 -3.49 0.33
CA PHE A 304 -15.82 -2.40 1.31
C PHE A 304 -14.41 -1.93 1.67
N THR A 305 -13.56 -2.84 2.14
CA THR A 305 -12.19 -2.55 2.59
C THR A 305 -11.36 -1.80 1.57
N SER A 306 -11.52 -2.09 0.27
CA SER A 306 -10.71 -1.48 -0.79
C SER A 306 -11.33 -0.26 -1.48
N ARG A 307 -12.54 0.17 -1.10
CA ARG A 307 -13.26 1.22 -1.86
C ARG A 307 -14.02 2.22 -1.01
N ASP A 308 -14.16 1.99 0.29
CA ASP A 308 -14.87 2.93 1.13
C ASP A 308 -14.07 4.23 1.30
N GLU A 309 -14.80 5.33 1.48
CA GLU A 309 -14.25 6.59 1.95
C GLU A 309 -14.78 6.80 3.37
N ASP A 310 -13.96 6.48 4.38
CA ASP A 310 -14.29 6.67 5.79
C ASP A 310 -15.70 6.14 6.14
N THR A 311 -15.97 4.87 5.84
CA THR A 311 -17.26 4.15 5.99
C THR A 311 -18.34 4.39 4.93
N LEU A 312 -18.05 5.18 3.88
CA LEU A 312 -19.00 5.48 2.81
C LEU A 312 -18.61 4.78 1.51
N MET A 313 -19.50 3.94 0.97
CA MET A 313 -19.35 3.45 -0.40
C MET A 313 -20.00 4.46 -1.35
N VAL A 314 -19.16 5.25 -2.02
CA VAL A 314 -19.60 6.38 -2.85
C VAL A 314 -19.53 6.01 -4.33
N PRO A 315 -20.67 5.77 -5.00
CA PRO A 315 -20.68 5.43 -6.42
C PRO A 315 -19.96 6.49 -7.28
N PHE A 316 -19.32 6.05 -8.36
CA PHE A 316 -18.53 6.84 -9.30
C PHE A 316 -17.21 7.39 -8.72
N TYR A 317 -17.20 7.85 -7.47
CA TYR A 317 -15.98 8.30 -6.79
C TYR A 317 -14.95 7.17 -6.66
N ASP A 318 -15.37 6.02 -6.15
CA ASP A 318 -14.55 4.83 -5.91
C ASP A 318 -14.07 4.12 -7.18
N MET A 319 -14.41 4.66 -8.35
CA MET A 319 -13.89 4.24 -9.66
C MET A 319 -12.71 5.09 -10.12
N SER A 320 -12.42 6.19 -9.42
CA SER A 320 -11.24 7.02 -9.70
C SER A 320 -10.01 6.34 -9.12
N ASN A 321 -8.92 6.33 -9.89
CA ASN A 321 -7.68 5.73 -9.42
C ASN A 321 -6.95 6.65 -8.45
N HIS A 322 -6.12 6.02 -7.65
CA HIS A 322 -5.23 6.67 -6.71
C HIS A 322 -4.00 7.29 -7.41
N SER A 323 -3.59 8.47 -6.96
CA SER A 323 -2.24 9.00 -7.20
C SER A 323 -1.84 10.01 -6.14
N ASN A 324 -0.63 9.86 -5.60
CA ASN A 324 0.01 10.89 -4.78
C ASN A 324 0.93 11.82 -5.56
N ASP A 325 1.18 11.55 -6.85
CA ASP A 325 1.95 12.46 -7.70
C ASP A 325 1.20 13.80 -7.79
N PRO A 326 1.77 14.91 -7.26
CA PRO A 326 1.12 16.21 -7.27
C PRO A 326 0.86 16.75 -8.68
N LYS A 327 1.52 16.21 -9.71
CA LYS A 327 1.27 16.56 -11.11
C LYS A 327 0.07 15.82 -11.70
N LYS A 328 -0.18 14.59 -11.26
CA LYS A 328 -1.30 13.76 -11.72
C LYS A 328 -2.57 14.07 -10.95
N LEU A 329 -2.47 14.14 -9.62
CA LEU A 329 -3.60 14.42 -8.75
C LEU A 329 -4.28 15.72 -9.18
N ASN A 330 -5.60 15.65 -9.36
CA ASN A 330 -6.37 16.74 -9.90
C ASN A 330 -7.75 16.88 -9.26
N THR A 331 -7.98 16.25 -8.11
CA THR A 331 -9.26 16.32 -7.41
C THR A 331 -9.16 16.46 -5.90
N ILE A 332 -10.29 16.83 -5.32
CA ILE A 332 -10.53 16.96 -3.89
C ILE A 332 -11.94 16.50 -3.55
N SER A 333 -12.06 15.61 -2.56
CA SER A 333 -13.33 15.12 -2.03
C SER A 333 -13.78 15.98 -0.84
N GLN A 334 -15.09 16.17 -0.73
CA GLN A 334 -15.76 16.74 0.41
C GLN A 334 -16.81 15.73 0.88
N LYS A 335 -16.52 15.11 2.04
CA LYS A 335 -17.44 14.19 2.70
C LYS A 335 -18.66 14.93 3.27
N PRO A 336 -19.82 14.26 3.40
CA PRO A 336 -20.94 14.79 4.17
C PRO A 336 -20.52 15.05 5.63
N GLU A 337 -20.71 16.27 6.15
CA GLU A 337 -20.44 16.58 7.57
C GLU A 337 -21.53 16.00 8.48
N ARG A 338 -22.73 15.80 7.92
CA ARG A 338 -23.88 15.26 8.64
C ARG A 338 -24.82 14.49 7.70
N PRO A 339 -25.68 13.60 8.24
CA PRO A 339 -26.66 12.90 7.45
C PRO A 339 -27.53 13.83 6.59
N GLY A 340 -27.80 13.42 5.36
CA GLY A 340 -28.59 14.17 4.38
C GLY A 340 -27.79 15.08 3.45
N GLN A 341 -26.50 15.36 3.75
CA GLN A 341 -25.64 16.11 2.84
C GLN A 341 -25.05 15.21 1.74
N PRO A 342 -24.81 15.76 0.53
CA PRO A 342 -24.19 14.99 -0.54
C PRO A 342 -22.69 14.85 -0.34
N PHE A 343 -22.11 13.81 -0.93
CA PHE A 343 -20.67 13.74 -1.19
C PHE A 343 -20.35 14.57 -2.44
N VAL A 344 -19.23 15.28 -2.45
CA VAL A 344 -18.81 16.11 -3.60
C VAL A 344 -17.35 15.84 -3.94
N LEU A 345 -17.06 15.62 -5.22
CA LEU A 345 -15.70 15.61 -5.77
C LEU A 345 -15.54 16.83 -6.68
N ARG A 346 -14.49 17.62 -6.47
CA ARG A 346 -14.15 18.78 -7.30
C ARG A 346 -12.80 18.61 -7.94
N SER A 347 -12.58 19.26 -9.08
CA SER A 347 -11.26 19.44 -9.65
C SER A 347 -10.43 20.45 -8.83
N THR A 348 -9.13 20.20 -8.67
CA THR A 348 -8.16 21.12 -8.04
C THR A 348 -7.30 21.86 -9.05
N ARG A 349 -7.44 21.53 -10.33
CA ARG A 349 -6.82 22.18 -11.49
C ARG A 349 -7.67 21.86 -12.73
N ASP A 350 -7.39 22.54 -13.83
CA ASP A 350 -7.94 22.13 -15.14
C ASP A 350 -7.50 20.69 -15.48
N ILE A 351 -8.43 19.89 -15.99
CA ILE A 351 -8.22 18.49 -16.42
C ILE A 351 -8.55 18.39 -17.90
N ARG A 352 -7.54 18.17 -18.74
CA ARG A 352 -7.71 18.22 -20.20
C ARG A 352 -8.49 17.01 -20.72
N PRO A 353 -9.10 17.12 -21.91
CA PRO A 353 -9.67 15.96 -22.60
C PRO A 353 -8.70 14.79 -22.71
N GLY A 354 -9.17 13.59 -22.38
CA GLY A 354 -8.39 12.36 -22.35
C GLY A 354 -7.57 12.13 -21.07
N GLU A 355 -7.41 13.13 -20.20
CA GLU A 355 -6.74 12.92 -18.91
C GLU A 355 -7.60 12.04 -17.98
N GLN A 356 -6.93 11.30 -17.10
CA GLN A 356 -7.57 10.56 -16.01
C GLN A 356 -7.85 11.50 -14.83
N VAL A 357 -8.99 11.28 -14.18
CA VAL A 357 -9.36 11.90 -12.90
C VAL A 357 -8.74 11.06 -11.78
N TYR A 358 -7.83 11.66 -11.03
CA TYR A 358 -7.10 11.01 -9.94
C TYR A 358 -7.59 11.54 -8.59
N ILE A 359 -7.87 10.61 -7.69
CA ILE A 359 -8.08 10.87 -6.26
C ILE A 359 -6.83 10.44 -5.48
N SER A 360 -6.78 10.76 -4.19
CA SER A 360 -5.78 10.15 -3.30
C SER A 360 -6.50 9.57 -2.09
N TYR A 361 -6.04 8.39 -1.70
CA TYR A 361 -6.52 7.59 -0.58
C TYR A 361 -5.78 7.93 0.71
N ASN A 362 -4.74 8.77 0.67
CA ASN A 362 -3.86 9.10 1.79
C ASN A 362 -3.38 10.56 1.76
N ARG A 363 -4.32 11.49 1.54
CA ARG A 363 -4.09 12.92 1.29
C ARG A 363 -3.39 13.71 2.41
N CYS A 364 -3.07 13.09 3.54
CA CYS A 364 -2.58 13.76 4.75
C CYS A 364 -1.14 13.38 5.16
N HIS A 365 -0.33 12.84 4.25
CA HIS A 365 1.05 12.48 4.55
C HIS A 365 2.09 13.60 4.26
N ARG A 366 3.27 13.55 4.86
CA ARG A 366 4.39 14.49 4.64
C ARG A 366 4.87 14.56 3.20
N CYS A 367 4.68 13.49 2.42
CA CYS A 367 4.93 13.54 0.99
C CYS A 367 4.02 14.53 0.25
N TRP A 368 2.93 14.96 0.89
CA TRP A 368 1.96 15.87 0.36
C TRP A 368 2.23 17.31 0.83
N PHE A 369 3.01 18.05 0.05
CA PHE A 369 3.34 19.45 0.35
C PHE A 369 2.45 20.44 -0.41
N ASP A 370 1.13 20.31 -0.28
CA ASP A 370 0.29 21.51 -0.35
C ASP A 370 0.12 22.08 1.07
N VAL A 371 1.14 22.83 1.53
CA VAL A 371 1.09 23.55 2.81
C VAL A 371 0.00 24.64 2.84
N SER A 372 -0.59 24.98 1.69
CA SER A 372 -1.73 25.89 1.62
C SER A 372 -3.04 25.17 1.93
N TYR A 373 -3.07 23.85 1.78
CA TYR A 373 -4.19 23.00 2.13
C TYR A 373 -4.21 22.73 3.64
N LYS A 374 -4.97 23.54 4.37
CA LYS A 374 -5.01 23.53 5.84
C LYS A 374 -6.03 22.56 6.45
N ASP A 375 -6.85 21.94 5.61
CA ASP A 375 -8.02 21.17 6.04
C ASP A 375 -7.87 19.69 5.65
N CYS A 376 -6.75 19.07 6.07
CA CYS A 376 -6.63 17.62 6.00
C CYS A 376 -7.47 16.98 7.11
N VAL A 377 -8.79 16.91 6.87
CA VAL A 377 -9.80 16.36 7.80
C VAL A 377 -10.11 14.88 7.50
N SER A 378 -9.39 14.26 6.57
CA SER A 378 -9.53 12.82 6.33
C SER A 378 -8.57 12.04 7.23
N TYR A 379 -9.05 10.91 7.76
CA TYR A 379 -8.25 9.94 8.53
C TYR A 379 -7.36 9.06 7.62
N SER A 380 -7.26 9.44 6.36
CA SER A 380 -6.45 8.83 5.31
C SER A 380 -4.95 9.12 5.51
N PHE A 381 -4.34 8.46 6.49
CA PHE A 381 -2.89 8.52 6.77
C PHE A 381 -2.14 7.26 6.30
N TYR A 382 -2.73 6.47 5.40
CA TYR A 382 -2.12 5.23 4.91
C TYR A 382 -0.72 5.48 4.31
N GLY A 383 0.26 4.69 4.73
CA GLY A 383 1.54 4.59 4.04
C GLY A 383 1.43 3.67 2.81
N THR A 384 2.50 3.58 2.03
CA THR A 384 2.61 2.70 0.86
C THR A 384 2.37 1.24 1.20
N SER A 385 2.79 0.81 2.38
CA SER A 385 2.50 -0.52 2.89
C SER A 385 1.02 -0.74 3.15
N ASP A 386 0.34 0.22 3.76
CA ASP A 386 -1.10 0.13 4.03
C ASP A 386 -1.89 0.19 2.73
N VAL A 387 -1.45 1.01 1.76
CA VAL A 387 -2.07 1.06 0.43
C VAL A 387 -1.98 -0.31 -0.27
N PHE A 388 -0.83 -0.96 -0.17
CA PHE A 388 -0.66 -2.31 -0.69
C PHE A 388 -1.53 -3.34 0.03
N ASP A 389 -1.58 -3.30 1.36
CA ASP A 389 -2.35 -4.25 2.18
C ASP A 389 -3.86 -4.12 1.98
N ILE A 390 -4.37 -2.90 1.84
CA ILE A 390 -5.80 -2.58 1.79
C ILE A 390 -6.33 -2.58 0.35
N PHE A 391 -5.55 -2.05 -0.60
CA PHE A 391 -6.01 -1.86 -1.99
C PHE A 391 -5.33 -2.78 -3.00
N GLY A 392 -4.29 -3.53 -2.62
CA GLY A 392 -3.65 -4.52 -3.49
C GLY A 392 -2.75 -3.94 -4.58
N PHE A 393 -2.22 -2.72 -4.39
CA PHE A 393 -1.27 -2.14 -5.33
C PHE A 393 -0.17 -1.33 -4.63
N VAL A 394 0.96 -1.15 -5.30
CA VAL A 394 2.03 -0.27 -4.85
C VAL A 394 1.85 1.08 -5.52
N GLU A 395 1.76 2.14 -4.72
CA GLU A 395 1.60 3.50 -5.26
C GLU A 395 2.82 3.95 -6.10
N ASP A 396 2.55 4.78 -7.10
CA ASP A 396 3.58 5.57 -7.77
C ASP A 396 4.19 6.58 -6.80
N PHE A 397 5.36 7.14 -7.12
CA PHE A 397 5.98 8.18 -6.32
C PHE A 397 5.14 9.48 -6.28
N PRO A 398 5.16 10.21 -5.14
CA PRO A 398 5.89 9.92 -3.92
C PRO A 398 5.26 8.79 -3.10
N GLN A 399 6.11 8.02 -2.43
CA GLN A 399 5.76 6.92 -1.55
C GLN A 399 6.04 7.28 -0.09
N THR A 400 5.26 6.72 0.81
CA THR A 400 5.39 6.93 2.25
C THR A 400 5.68 5.61 2.92
N TRP A 401 6.72 5.54 3.74
CA TRP A 401 7.09 4.32 4.43
C TRP A 401 7.15 4.52 5.93
N LYS A 402 6.62 3.54 6.65
CA LYS A 402 6.70 3.39 8.10
C LYS A 402 7.25 2.00 8.39
N PHE A 403 8.39 1.94 9.06
CA PHE A 403 9.03 0.70 9.47
C PHE A 403 9.07 0.62 11.00
N ASN A 404 8.32 -0.31 11.59
CA ASN A 404 8.50 -0.66 12.99
C ASN A 404 9.54 -1.78 13.12
N MET A 405 10.65 -1.46 13.79
CA MET A 405 11.83 -2.30 13.84
C MET A 405 12.06 -2.75 15.28
N ASN A 406 12.16 -4.06 15.49
CA ASN A 406 12.72 -4.59 16.73
C ASN A 406 14.26 -4.52 16.63
N LEU A 407 14.86 -3.52 17.28
CA LEU A 407 16.31 -3.30 17.39
C LEU A 407 16.92 -4.07 18.58
N GLY A 408 16.08 -4.73 19.39
CA GLY A 408 16.47 -5.50 20.56
C GLY A 408 16.83 -6.94 20.23
N ASP A 409 16.94 -7.76 21.26
CA ASP A 409 17.02 -9.22 21.13
C ASP A 409 15.67 -9.87 21.44
N GLU A 410 15.55 -11.18 21.22
CA GLU A 410 14.30 -11.93 21.48
C GLU A 410 13.84 -11.82 22.95
N ASP A 411 14.76 -11.62 23.90
CA ASP A 411 14.45 -11.52 25.34
C ASP A 411 14.13 -10.09 25.79
N ARG A 412 14.55 -9.08 25.02
CA ARG A 412 14.46 -7.65 25.33
C ARG A 412 14.19 -6.87 24.04
N PRO A 413 12.93 -6.91 23.55
CA PRO A 413 12.57 -6.17 22.36
C PRO A 413 12.78 -4.67 22.58
N LEU A 414 13.39 -4.01 21.60
CA LEU A 414 13.60 -2.57 21.59
C LEU A 414 13.00 -2.04 20.31
N TRP A 415 11.76 -1.59 20.39
CA TRP A 415 11.02 -1.10 19.24
C TRP A 415 11.40 0.34 18.90
N ASP A 416 11.62 0.57 17.62
CA ASP A 416 11.84 1.89 17.04
C ASP A 416 11.01 2.04 15.76
N GLU A 417 10.62 3.26 15.43
CA GLU A 417 9.77 3.56 14.28
C GLU A 417 10.51 4.51 13.35
N LEU A 418 10.76 4.08 12.12
CA LEU A 418 11.35 4.93 11.09
C LEU A 418 10.31 5.27 10.02
N ASN A 419 9.95 6.55 9.99
CA ASN A 419 9.08 7.13 8.98
C ASN A 419 9.88 7.90 7.95
N PHE A 420 9.56 7.73 6.67
CA PHE A 420 10.12 8.60 5.63
C PHE A 420 9.24 8.70 4.39
N CYS A 421 9.39 9.84 3.71
CA CYS A 421 8.90 10.06 2.38
C CYS A 421 9.97 9.74 1.34
N LEU A 422 9.58 9.06 0.27
CA LEU A 422 10.43 8.74 -0.88
C LEU A 422 9.80 9.35 -2.14
N ALA A 423 10.48 10.30 -2.78
CA ALA A 423 9.97 11.00 -3.96
C ALA A 423 10.98 10.97 -5.11
N ARG A 424 10.51 11.23 -6.33
CA ARG A 424 11.42 11.51 -7.46
C ARG A 424 11.89 12.95 -7.41
N ASP A 425 13.16 13.16 -7.71
CA ASP A 425 13.74 14.48 -7.90
C ASP A 425 13.27 15.06 -9.25
N ASP A 426 12.44 16.09 -9.16
CA ASP A 426 11.90 16.83 -10.30
C ASP A 426 12.96 17.61 -11.10
N THR A 427 14.20 17.74 -10.60
CA THR A 427 15.25 18.57 -11.23
C THR A 427 15.99 17.91 -12.41
N ASN A 428 15.33 16.97 -13.11
CA ASN A 428 15.84 16.17 -14.25
C ASN A 428 16.90 15.11 -13.93
N SER A 429 17.31 14.94 -12.68
CA SER A 429 18.23 13.86 -12.32
C SER A 429 17.55 12.48 -12.39
N GLY A 430 16.22 12.46 -12.24
CA GLY A 430 15.43 11.25 -12.06
C GLY A 430 15.76 10.50 -10.77
N GLY A 431 16.63 11.06 -9.93
CA GLY A 431 17.07 10.47 -8.67
C GLY A 431 15.94 10.38 -7.66
N LEU A 432 16.17 9.63 -6.59
CA LEU A 432 15.23 9.54 -5.48
C LEU A 432 15.67 10.49 -4.36
N VAL A 433 14.69 11.13 -3.74
CA VAL A 433 14.86 12.00 -2.57
C VAL A 433 14.14 11.36 -1.40
N VAL A 434 14.85 11.22 -0.28
CA VAL A 434 14.29 10.74 0.98
C VAL A 434 14.19 11.90 1.95
N THR A 435 13.04 12.03 2.59
CA THR A 435 12.83 12.95 3.72
C THR A 435 12.38 12.15 4.93
N PHE A 436 13.19 12.11 5.98
CA PHE A 436 12.85 11.40 7.22
C PHE A 436 11.83 12.18 8.07
N GLY A 437 11.03 11.44 8.82
CA GLY A 437 10.02 11.93 9.75
C GLY A 437 8.61 12.07 9.19
N ASP A 438 7.69 12.47 10.07
CA ASP A 438 6.27 12.71 9.76
C ASP A 438 5.94 14.21 9.60
N ASN A 439 4.66 14.54 9.42
CA ASN A 439 4.21 15.94 9.26
C ASN A 439 4.35 16.81 10.52
N TYR A 440 4.58 16.20 11.68
CA TYR A 440 4.52 16.84 12.99
C TYR A 440 5.89 16.94 13.68
N THR A 441 6.92 16.30 13.11
CA THR A 441 8.32 16.47 13.51
C THR A 441 8.71 17.95 13.58
N ARG A 442 9.19 18.39 14.74
CA ARG A 442 9.74 19.75 14.92
C ARG A 442 11.20 19.86 14.49
N ASP A 443 11.98 18.80 14.72
CA ASP A 443 13.40 18.74 14.40
C ASP A 443 13.68 17.58 13.43
N PRO A 444 13.91 17.86 12.13
CA PRO A 444 14.23 16.82 11.15
C PRO A 444 15.47 15.97 11.50
N ASP A 445 16.38 16.49 12.32
CA ASP A 445 17.59 15.74 12.71
C ASP A 445 17.26 14.62 13.70
N GLU A 446 16.19 14.75 14.50
CA GLU A 446 15.72 13.71 15.44
C GLU A 446 15.08 12.50 14.72
N GLU A 447 14.63 12.68 13.49
CA GLU A 447 13.98 11.63 12.68
C GLU A 447 14.97 10.87 11.80
N SER A 448 16.21 11.33 11.74
CA SER A 448 17.24 10.66 10.96
C SER A 448 17.51 9.28 11.56
N PRO A 449 17.65 8.22 10.73
CA PRO A 449 17.85 6.87 11.23
C PRO A 449 19.15 6.81 12.03
N ASN A 450 19.09 6.23 13.21
CA ASN A 450 20.26 5.92 14.01
C ASN A 450 21.01 4.70 13.42
N MET A 451 22.20 4.40 13.96
CA MET A 451 23.03 3.30 13.46
C MET A 451 22.32 1.94 13.57
N ALA A 452 21.51 1.71 14.60
CA ALA A 452 20.80 0.44 14.75
C ALA A 452 19.71 0.29 13.67
N ASN A 453 19.00 1.36 13.30
CA ASN A 453 18.09 1.34 12.16
C ASN A 453 18.84 1.00 10.85
N VAL A 454 20.00 1.63 10.61
CA VAL A 454 20.81 1.38 9.40
C VAL A 454 21.28 -0.08 9.34
N VAL A 455 21.72 -0.65 10.46
CA VAL A 455 22.11 -2.07 10.53
C VAL A 455 20.91 -2.98 10.26
N TYR A 456 19.75 -2.70 10.86
CA TYR A 456 18.52 -3.46 10.62
C TYR A 456 18.14 -3.43 9.13
N LEU A 457 18.01 -2.24 8.55
CA LEU A 457 17.66 -2.02 7.15
C LEU A 457 18.67 -2.69 6.21
N GLY A 458 19.97 -2.63 6.51
CA GLY A 458 21.02 -3.29 5.75
C GLY A 458 20.87 -4.81 5.73
N ARG A 459 20.54 -5.43 6.87
CA ARG A 459 20.27 -6.87 6.96
C ARG A 459 19.03 -7.26 6.14
N GLN A 460 17.95 -6.49 6.27
CA GLN A 460 16.71 -6.72 5.53
C GLN A 460 16.94 -6.60 4.01
N LEU A 461 17.72 -5.61 3.55
CA LEU A 461 18.07 -5.47 2.13
C LEU A 461 18.83 -6.68 1.58
N MET A 462 19.79 -7.21 2.35
CA MET A 462 20.52 -8.43 1.96
C MET A 462 19.59 -9.65 1.90
N ARG A 463 18.68 -9.82 2.89
CA ARG A 463 17.69 -10.92 2.86
C ARG A 463 16.80 -10.82 1.63
N LEU A 464 16.25 -9.63 1.34
CA LEU A 464 15.39 -9.43 0.18
C LEU A 464 16.12 -9.76 -1.14
N ALA A 465 17.40 -9.40 -1.26
CA ALA A 465 18.21 -9.77 -2.42
C ALA A 465 18.43 -11.29 -2.55
N GLU A 466 18.63 -12.00 -1.43
CA GLU A 466 18.72 -13.46 -1.41
C GLU A 466 17.40 -14.13 -1.81
N ILE A 467 16.27 -13.63 -1.30
CA ILE A 467 14.92 -14.09 -1.68
C ILE A 467 14.70 -13.89 -3.18
N GLU A 468 15.05 -12.72 -3.74
CA GLU A 468 14.94 -12.47 -5.18
C GLU A 468 15.75 -13.50 -5.98
N ALA A 469 17.01 -13.73 -5.57
CA ALA A 469 17.91 -14.63 -6.28
C ALA A 469 17.46 -16.10 -6.24
N THR A 470 16.81 -16.52 -5.15
CA THR A 470 16.43 -17.92 -4.93
C THR A 470 15.02 -18.25 -5.39
N MET A 471 14.08 -17.31 -5.29
CA MET A 471 12.65 -17.59 -5.49
C MET A 471 12.05 -16.93 -6.73
N LYS A 472 12.54 -15.76 -7.20
CA LYS A 472 11.85 -14.99 -8.27
C LYS A 472 11.75 -15.69 -9.62
N ASN A 473 12.61 -16.67 -9.87
CA ASN A 473 12.59 -17.47 -11.10
C ASN A 473 12.26 -18.95 -10.81
N ASP A 474 11.62 -19.25 -9.67
CA ASP A 474 11.16 -20.59 -9.36
C ASP A 474 9.78 -20.84 -9.98
N ASP A 475 9.80 -21.43 -11.19
CA ASP A 475 8.59 -21.78 -11.94
C ASP A 475 7.62 -22.64 -11.11
N LYS A 476 8.13 -23.49 -10.21
CA LYS A 476 7.27 -24.35 -9.39
C LYS A 476 6.52 -23.56 -8.33
N VAL A 477 7.15 -22.55 -7.73
CA VAL A 477 6.46 -21.67 -6.79
C VAL A 477 5.47 -20.79 -7.53
N MET A 478 5.86 -20.24 -8.68
CA MET A 478 4.99 -19.43 -9.53
C MET A 478 3.72 -20.19 -9.95
N GLU A 479 3.83 -21.47 -10.33
CA GLU A 479 2.68 -22.33 -10.70
C GLU A 479 1.68 -22.60 -9.55
N THR A 480 2.03 -22.29 -8.30
CA THR A 480 1.15 -22.56 -7.13
C THR A 480 0.17 -21.44 -6.79
N MET A 481 0.21 -20.31 -7.50
CA MET A 481 -0.63 -19.15 -7.23
C MET A 481 -1.04 -18.45 -8.53
N PRO A 482 -2.13 -17.64 -8.51
CA PRO A 482 -2.50 -16.80 -9.64
C PRO A 482 -1.36 -15.87 -10.05
N LYS A 483 -1.23 -15.65 -11.36
CA LYS A 483 -0.18 -14.79 -11.94
C LYS A 483 -0.17 -13.39 -11.33
N TYR A 484 -1.34 -12.83 -11.05
CA TYR A 484 -1.45 -11.51 -10.43
C TYR A 484 -0.84 -11.47 -9.02
N GLU A 485 -1.10 -12.47 -8.17
CA GLU A 485 -0.52 -12.55 -6.81
C GLU A 485 1.01 -12.60 -6.87
N TRP A 486 1.55 -13.41 -7.80
CA TRP A 486 2.98 -13.49 -8.04
C TRP A 486 3.59 -12.15 -8.49
N GLU A 487 3.03 -11.53 -9.52
CA GLU A 487 3.51 -10.25 -10.05
C GLU A 487 3.43 -9.14 -9.00
N MET A 488 2.34 -9.11 -8.23
CA MET A 488 2.11 -8.08 -7.22
C MET A 488 3.01 -8.25 -5.99
N ALA A 489 3.25 -9.50 -5.54
CA ALA A 489 4.22 -9.80 -4.48
C ALA A 489 5.64 -9.32 -4.86
N TRP A 490 6.08 -9.59 -6.10
CA TRP A 490 7.38 -9.13 -6.57
C TRP A 490 7.45 -7.62 -6.86
N THR A 491 6.32 -7.00 -7.21
CA THR A 491 6.22 -5.54 -7.32
C THR A 491 6.41 -4.90 -5.94
N TYR A 492 5.78 -5.45 -4.91
CA TYR A 492 5.96 -4.97 -3.53
C TYR A 492 7.36 -5.23 -2.97
N HIS A 493 7.94 -6.41 -3.23
CA HIS A 493 9.34 -6.70 -2.91
C HIS A 493 10.29 -5.67 -3.52
N GLN A 494 10.11 -5.31 -4.80
CA GLN A 494 10.93 -4.31 -5.45
C GLN A 494 10.75 -2.92 -4.82
N ALA A 495 9.54 -2.58 -4.38
CA ALA A 495 9.26 -1.33 -3.68
C ALA A 495 10.00 -1.27 -2.33
N LEU A 496 9.93 -2.33 -1.53
CA LEU A 496 10.70 -2.49 -0.28
C LEU A 496 12.20 -2.37 -0.51
N MET A 497 12.76 -3.09 -1.48
CA MET A 497 14.17 -2.99 -1.82
C MET A 497 14.58 -1.56 -2.19
N THR A 498 13.74 -0.87 -2.96
CA THR A 498 13.99 0.51 -3.39
C THR A 498 13.95 1.47 -2.21
N SER A 499 12.94 1.36 -1.35
CA SER A 499 12.76 2.25 -0.21
C SER A 499 13.85 2.09 0.83
N ILE A 500 14.19 0.85 1.18
CA ILE A 500 15.28 0.53 2.10
C ILE A 500 16.61 1.03 1.54
N SER A 501 16.90 0.78 0.25
CA SER A 501 18.15 1.25 -0.38
C SER A 501 18.26 2.78 -0.38
N ALA A 502 17.16 3.47 -0.69
CA ALA A 502 17.12 4.93 -0.69
C ALA A 502 17.33 5.49 0.72
N ALA A 503 16.65 4.93 1.74
CA ALA A 503 16.80 5.35 3.14
C ALA A 503 18.24 5.13 3.65
N LEU A 504 18.85 3.98 3.34
CA LEU A 504 20.23 3.67 3.69
C LEU A 504 21.21 4.71 3.11
N LEU A 505 21.10 5.05 1.83
CA LEU A 505 21.96 6.07 1.23
C LEU A 505 21.70 7.48 1.76
N ALA A 506 20.45 7.82 2.06
CA ALA A 506 20.08 9.13 2.58
C ALA A 506 20.49 9.33 4.05
N SER A 507 20.70 8.25 4.81
CA SER A 507 21.14 8.32 6.21
C SER A 507 22.48 9.03 6.41
N GLY A 508 23.35 9.05 5.39
CA GLY A 508 24.69 9.62 5.48
C GLY A 508 25.67 8.83 6.39
N LEU A 509 25.20 7.81 7.10
CA LEU A 509 26.01 6.96 7.99
C LEU A 509 26.83 5.91 7.20
N ILE A 510 26.42 5.63 5.97
CA ILE A 510 27.13 4.71 5.08
C ILE A 510 28.22 5.47 4.33
N GLY A 511 29.43 5.51 4.91
CA GLY A 511 30.64 6.00 4.23
C GLY A 511 31.41 7.13 4.92
N SER A 512 30.98 7.62 6.09
CA SER A 512 31.69 8.67 6.83
C SER A 512 32.99 8.18 7.47
N ASP A 513 33.06 6.93 7.93
CA ASP A 513 34.19 6.45 8.76
C ASP A 513 35.41 5.98 7.96
N VAL A 514 35.29 5.80 6.65
CA VAL A 514 36.40 5.28 5.81
C VAL A 514 37.38 6.39 5.39
N GLN A 515 36.99 7.67 5.44
CA GLN A 515 37.89 8.75 5.02
C GLN A 515 38.80 9.27 6.13
N ASP A 516 38.42 9.16 7.40
CA ASP A 516 39.20 9.76 8.50
C ASP A 516 40.26 8.81 9.10
N GLN A 517 40.16 7.49 8.88
CA GLN A 517 41.20 6.54 9.33
C GLN A 517 42.33 6.31 8.33
N ALA A 518 42.18 6.70 7.06
CA ALA A 518 43.23 6.51 6.05
C ALA A 518 44.28 7.65 6.02
N GLY A 519 44.20 8.61 6.95
CA GLY A 519 45.00 9.85 6.92
C GLY A 519 45.86 10.15 8.16
N SER A 520 45.87 9.32 9.21
CA SER A 520 46.60 9.63 10.46
C SER A 520 47.74 8.68 10.83
N ASP A 521 48.33 7.98 9.85
CA ASP A 521 49.56 7.19 10.01
C ASP A 521 50.80 7.98 9.57
N ASP A 522 50.91 9.26 9.92
CA ASP A 522 52.12 10.05 9.69
C ASP A 522 52.61 10.71 10.99
N ASP A 523 53.60 10.04 11.59
CA ASP A 523 54.70 10.57 12.40
C ASP A 523 54.37 11.39 13.67
N SER A 524 54.37 10.71 14.82
CA SER A 524 55.24 11.12 15.94
C SER A 524 55.43 10.01 16.98
N GLU A 525 56.39 9.13 16.68
CA GLU A 525 57.20 8.52 17.73
C GLU A 525 57.92 9.62 18.55
N ASP A 526 58.24 9.26 19.80
CA ASP A 526 59.11 9.98 20.74
C ASP A 526 58.51 11.15 21.56
N LYS A 527 58.03 10.82 22.77
CA LYS A 527 58.85 11.04 23.99
C LYS A 527 58.21 10.49 25.27
N ALA A 528 58.95 9.56 25.87
CA ALA A 528 58.87 9.21 27.28
C ALA A 528 59.27 10.39 28.20
N ASN A 529 58.50 10.63 29.25
CA ASN A 529 58.95 10.91 30.63
C ASN A 529 57.72 11.09 31.53
N ASP A 530 57.45 10.19 32.47
CA ASP A 530 58.04 10.11 33.82
C ASP A 530 57.25 10.94 34.86
N GLN A 531 56.66 10.19 35.79
CA GLN A 531 56.32 10.51 37.18
C GLN A 531 55.73 11.88 37.54
N ASN A 532 54.49 11.86 38.09
CA ASN A 532 54.36 12.24 39.50
C ASN A 532 53.06 11.79 40.18
N LYS A 533 53.28 11.15 41.34
CA LYS A 533 52.46 11.02 42.54
C LYS A 533 51.68 12.28 42.94
N ARG A 534 50.43 12.10 43.40
CA ARG A 534 49.81 12.61 44.67
C ARG A 534 48.30 12.35 44.60
N GLU A 535 47.72 11.47 45.42
CA GLU A 535 47.30 11.67 46.83
C GLU A 535 46.50 12.96 47.09
N SER A 536 45.18 12.80 47.14
CA SER A 536 44.21 13.40 48.09
C SER A 536 42.81 12.92 47.66
N ASP A 537 42.20 11.96 48.35
CA ASP A 537 41.35 12.18 49.52
C ASP A 537 40.46 13.41 49.37
N GLU A 538 39.18 13.23 49.06
CA GLU A 538 38.11 13.99 49.70
C GLU A 538 36.73 13.32 49.54
N ASN A 539 36.06 13.23 50.69
CA ASN A 539 34.76 12.67 50.98
C ASN A 539 33.63 13.30 50.17
N ILE A 540 32.67 12.48 49.73
CA ILE A 540 31.26 12.90 49.61
C ILE A 540 30.39 11.80 50.21
N GLU A 541 29.94 12.06 51.44
CA GLU A 541 28.82 11.39 52.12
C GLU A 541 27.49 12.10 51.74
N GLY A 542 26.37 11.35 51.74
CA GLY A 542 24.99 11.85 51.72
C GLY A 542 24.39 11.94 50.30
N ASP A 543 23.20 11.47 49.98
CA ASP A 543 22.04 11.09 50.80
C ASP A 543 21.27 9.97 50.09
N SER A 544 20.90 8.95 50.88
CA SER A 544 19.97 7.91 50.50
C SER A 544 18.57 8.38 50.91
N GLU A 545 17.75 8.82 49.96
CA GLU A 545 16.33 9.05 50.20
C GLU A 545 15.51 7.79 49.89
N ASP A 546 14.92 7.34 50.99
CA ASP A 546 14.02 6.24 51.29
C ASP A 546 12.64 6.48 50.62
N TRP A 547 12.39 5.83 49.47
CA TRP A 547 11.05 5.82 48.86
C TRP A 547 10.15 4.83 49.63
N LYS A 548 9.45 5.36 50.62
CA LYS A 548 8.37 4.66 51.31
C LYS A 548 7.14 4.55 50.42
N GLU A 549 6.70 3.30 50.26
CA GLU A 549 5.34 2.93 49.90
C GLU A 549 4.33 3.68 50.78
N GLN A 550 3.48 4.49 50.15
CA GLN A 550 2.21 4.92 50.74
C GLN A 550 1.08 4.44 49.84
N SER A 551 0.51 3.32 50.26
CA SER A 551 -0.85 2.92 49.92
C SER A 551 -1.84 3.86 50.62
N SER A 552 -2.63 4.60 49.87
CA SER A 552 -3.87 5.21 50.37
C SER A 552 -4.99 4.92 49.37
N ASN A 553 -5.89 4.03 49.79
CA ASN A 553 -7.27 4.00 49.33
C ASN A 553 -7.96 5.31 49.74
N ASP A 554 -8.70 5.93 48.83
CA ASP A 554 -9.84 6.86 49.03
C ASP A 554 -10.46 6.97 47.63
N ASP A 555 -11.55 6.30 47.27
CA ASP A 555 -12.95 6.38 47.73
C ASP A 555 -13.61 7.75 47.50
N SER A 556 -14.70 7.70 46.73
CA SER A 556 -15.78 8.68 46.51
C SER A 556 -15.49 10.00 45.76
N GLY A 557 -16.14 10.15 44.60
CA GLY A 557 -16.19 11.40 43.82
C GLY A 557 -17.05 11.25 42.58
N ASP A 558 -18.33 10.99 42.78
CA ASP A 558 -19.42 10.99 41.78
C ASP A 558 -19.74 12.46 41.43
N ASP A 559 -19.15 12.96 40.34
CA ASP A 559 -19.47 14.27 39.76
C ASP A 559 -20.28 14.06 38.48
N SER A 560 -21.59 13.87 38.67
CA SER A 560 -22.60 14.01 37.63
C SER A 560 -22.76 15.50 37.28
N GLU A 561 -22.13 15.94 36.19
CA GLU A 561 -22.40 17.25 35.60
C GLU A 561 -23.75 17.22 34.86
N ASP A 562 -24.78 17.69 35.55
CA ASP A 562 -26.06 18.15 35.01
C ASP A 562 -25.79 19.26 33.97
N TRP A 563 -25.97 18.95 32.69
CA TRP A 563 -26.04 19.96 31.65
C TRP A 563 -27.49 20.46 31.57
N ASP A 564 -27.71 21.64 32.16
CA ASP A 564 -28.92 22.44 32.03
C ASP A 564 -29.30 22.64 30.54
N GLU A 565 -30.50 22.18 30.18
CA GLU A 565 -31.20 22.57 28.96
C GLU A 565 -31.46 24.09 28.96
N PRO A 566 -31.12 24.83 27.90
CA PRO A 566 -31.66 26.16 27.72
C PRO A 566 -33.06 26.10 27.09
N ASP A 567 -34.04 26.58 27.86
CA ASP A 567 -35.38 26.93 27.42
C ASP A 567 -35.38 27.87 26.19
N GLU A 568 -36.24 27.52 25.24
CA GLU A 568 -36.99 28.33 24.26
C GLU A 568 -36.38 29.61 23.65
N LEU A 569 -36.31 29.62 22.30
CA LEU A 569 -36.95 30.64 21.46
C LEU A 569 -37.39 30.07 20.10
#